data_AF-H2YF85-F1
#
_entry.id   AF-H2YF85-F1
#
_cell.length_a   1.000
_cell.length_b   1.000
_cell.length_c   1.000
_cell.angle_alpha   90.00
_cell.angle_beta   90.00
_cell.angle_gamma   90.00
#
_symmetry.space_group_name_H-M   'P 1'
#
loop_
_entity.id
_entity.type
_entity.pdbx_description
1 polymer ?
#
loop_
_entity_poly.entity_id
_entity_poly.type
_entity_poly.pdbx_seq_one_letter_code
_entity_poly.pdbx_strand_id
1 'polypeptide(L)'
;MELGLLGACMGERRVITLPPHLAYGEPGIGGNTLGRGELVLGVERGLMGMCVGEVRKVVIPPHIGYGEQGREEDPMIPGSAVLLFTFRLHRVEESLPEGYLFMWTNGAPADAGEAFKLIDEDQDHRVSLPELTSYMLDQVERGRARLRPGMPADDVIRKMFRSQDYNDDRHLSIDEFTLKMSDDVRMSHADDEL
;
A
#
# COMPACT_ATOMS: atom_id res chain seq x y z
N MET A 1 -5.87 7.53 -27.25
CA MET A 1 -4.40 7.51 -27.43
C MET A 1 -3.96 7.53 -28.90
N GLU A 2 -4.79 7.99 -29.84
CA GLU A 2 -4.48 7.87 -31.29
C GLU A 2 -3.75 9.10 -31.86
N LEU A 3 -3.98 10.30 -31.33
CA LEU A 3 -3.55 11.55 -31.98
C LEU A 3 -2.16 12.09 -31.59
N GLY A 4 -1.49 11.54 -30.56
CA GLY A 4 -0.24 12.11 -30.02
C GLY A 4 1.05 11.59 -30.66
N LEU A 5 1.02 10.35 -31.19
CA LEU A 5 2.19 9.65 -31.73
C LEU A 5 2.12 9.43 -33.25
N LEU A 6 0.98 9.69 -33.88
CA LEU A 6 0.87 9.73 -35.33
C LEU A 6 1.77 10.87 -35.87
N GLY A 7 2.89 10.49 -36.52
CA GLY A 7 3.78 11.42 -37.21
C GLY A 7 4.91 12.05 -36.38
N ALA A 8 5.50 11.33 -35.42
CA ALA A 8 6.75 11.77 -34.77
C ALA A 8 7.97 11.46 -35.66
N CYS A 9 8.85 12.44 -35.86
CA CYS A 9 10.08 12.27 -36.66
C CYS A 9 11.28 11.81 -35.81
N MET A 10 12.23 11.13 -36.46
CA MET A 10 13.50 10.76 -35.83
C MET A 10 14.26 12.03 -35.37
N GLY A 11 14.56 12.14 -34.07
CA GLY A 11 15.23 13.30 -33.46
C GLY A 11 14.30 14.37 -32.86
N GLU A 12 12.97 14.19 -32.94
CA GLU A 12 11.99 15.15 -32.39
C GLU A 12 11.73 14.88 -30.90
N ARG A 13 11.94 15.90 -30.04
CA ARG A 13 11.55 15.84 -28.62
C ARG A 13 10.08 16.23 -28.48
N ARG A 14 9.18 15.24 -28.35
CA ARG A 14 7.77 15.48 -27.99
C ARG A 14 7.53 15.27 -26.51
N VAL A 15 6.86 16.24 -25.89
CA VAL A 15 6.36 16.13 -24.51
C VAL A 15 4.89 15.73 -24.59
N ILE A 16 4.60 14.45 -24.31
CA ILE A 16 3.23 13.94 -24.28
C ILE A 16 2.74 14.04 -22.84
N THR A 17 1.67 14.80 -22.62
CA THR A 17 1.01 14.86 -21.31
C THR A 17 -0.05 13.77 -21.27
N LEU A 18 0.20 12.71 -20.52
CA LEU A 18 -0.76 11.63 -20.30
C LEU A 18 -1.69 12.04 -19.15
N PRO A 19 -3.00 12.23 -19.40
CA PRO A 19 -3.94 12.52 -18.34
C PRO A 19 -4.13 11.27 -17.45
N PRO A 20 -4.47 11.44 -16.16
CA PRO A 20 -4.45 10.36 -15.18
C PRO A 20 -5.32 9.14 -15.53
N HIS A 21 -6.48 9.33 -16.18
CA HIS A 21 -7.34 8.23 -16.65
C HIS A 21 -6.69 7.32 -17.71
N LEU A 22 -5.65 7.79 -18.41
CA LEU A 22 -4.87 7.00 -19.37
C LEU A 22 -3.57 6.44 -18.77
N ALA A 23 -3.30 6.71 -17.49
CA ALA A 23 -2.10 6.23 -16.80
C ALA A 23 -2.41 5.39 -15.56
N TYR A 24 -3.12 5.96 -14.57
CA TYR A 24 -3.34 5.35 -13.24
C TYR A 24 -4.83 5.29 -12.84
N GLY A 25 -5.77 5.70 -13.70
CA GLY A 25 -7.22 5.69 -13.45
C GLY A 25 -7.77 6.99 -12.84
N GLU A 26 -9.08 7.23 -12.94
CA GLU A 26 -9.79 8.33 -12.25
C GLU A 26 -10.01 7.95 -10.77
N PRO A 27 -9.77 8.85 -9.81
CA PRO A 27 -9.68 10.32 -9.93
C PRO A 27 -8.25 10.88 -10.18
N GLY A 28 -7.31 10.07 -10.66
CA GLY A 28 -5.90 10.47 -10.79
C GLY A 28 -5.16 10.64 -9.47
N ILE A 29 -5.85 10.33 -8.37
CA ILE A 29 -5.32 10.19 -7.02
C ILE A 29 -5.23 8.69 -6.76
N GLY A 30 -4.10 8.09 -7.11
CA GLY A 30 -3.78 6.71 -6.78
C GLY A 30 -2.88 6.67 -5.55
N GLY A 31 -3.30 5.96 -4.51
CA GLY A 31 -2.41 5.64 -3.39
C GLY A 31 -1.49 4.50 -3.78
N ASN A 32 -0.18 4.75 -3.89
CA ASN A 32 0.83 3.72 -4.12
C ASN A 32 1.84 3.71 -2.98
N THR A 33 2.31 2.53 -2.60
CA THR A 33 3.33 2.39 -1.56
C THR A 33 4.70 2.48 -2.19
N LEU A 34 5.51 3.46 -1.78
CA LEU A 34 6.88 3.60 -2.26
C LEU A 34 7.78 2.50 -1.67
N GLY A 35 8.71 1.99 -2.48
CA GLY A 35 9.73 1.03 -2.03
C GLY A 35 9.30 -0.44 -2.08
N ARG A 36 8.15 -0.73 -2.68
CA ARG A 36 7.66 -2.11 -2.89
C ARG A 36 7.83 -2.61 -4.33
N GLY A 37 8.41 -1.80 -5.22
CA GLY A 37 8.60 -2.17 -6.62
C GLY A 37 7.28 -2.25 -7.42
N GLU A 38 6.20 -1.68 -6.87
CA GLU A 38 4.89 -1.61 -7.53
C GLU A 38 4.85 -0.49 -8.59
N LEU A 39 5.84 0.42 -8.56
CA LEU A 39 6.00 1.52 -9.51
C LEU A 39 7.30 1.37 -10.29
N VAL A 40 7.34 2.02 -11.46
CA VAL A 40 8.57 2.18 -12.24
C VAL A 40 9.68 2.76 -11.35
N LEU A 41 10.86 2.15 -11.38
CA LEU A 41 11.95 2.49 -10.47
C LEU A 41 12.29 3.99 -10.45
N GLY A 42 12.30 4.65 -11.61
CA GLY A 42 12.55 6.08 -11.70
C GLY A 42 11.43 6.95 -11.12
N VAL A 43 10.19 6.45 -11.09
CA VAL A 43 9.06 7.12 -10.43
C VAL A 43 9.26 7.05 -8.93
N GLU A 44 9.54 5.88 -8.36
CA GLU A 44 9.78 5.73 -6.91
C GLU A 44 10.91 6.66 -6.45
N ARG A 45 12.05 6.64 -7.15
CA ARG A 45 13.19 7.53 -6.86
C ARG A 45 12.83 9.01 -6.99
N GLY A 46 12.00 9.37 -7.97
CA GLY A 46 11.55 10.74 -8.16
C GLY A 46 10.64 11.26 -7.05
N LEU A 47 9.85 10.37 -6.45
CA LEU A 47 8.91 10.67 -5.36
C LEU A 47 9.58 10.70 -3.98
N MET A 48 10.74 10.06 -3.82
CA MET A 48 11.49 10.09 -2.57
C MET A 48 11.81 11.52 -2.12
N GLY A 49 11.55 11.82 -0.85
CA GLY A 49 11.78 13.14 -0.27
C GLY A 49 10.89 14.26 -0.84
N MET A 50 9.74 13.94 -1.46
CA MET A 50 8.72 14.94 -1.75
C MET A 50 7.99 15.37 -0.47
N CYS A 51 7.72 16.66 -0.35
CA CYS A 51 6.85 17.18 0.71
C CYS A 51 5.39 17.22 0.27
N VAL A 52 4.46 17.07 1.22
CA VAL A 52 3.03 17.21 0.94
C VAL A 52 2.74 18.61 0.37
N GLY A 53 2.00 18.68 -0.73
CA GLY A 53 1.72 19.90 -1.49
C GLY A 53 2.74 20.22 -2.58
N GLU A 54 3.90 19.54 -2.61
CA GLU A 54 4.94 19.75 -3.62
C GLU A 54 4.47 19.28 -5.00
N VAL A 55 4.82 20.06 -6.02
CA VAL A 55 4.74 19.64 -7.42
C VAL A 55 6.14 19.42 -7.95
N ARG A 56 6.44 18.18 -8.38
CA ARG A 56 7.76 17.79 -8.86
C ARG A 56 7.69 17.27 -10.27
N LYS A 57 8.61 17.74 -11.12
CA LYS A 57 8.83 17.19 -12.46
C LYS A 57 9.99 16.21 -12.40
N VAL A 58 9.76 14.99 -12.87
CA VAL A 58 10.74 13.91 -12.87
C VAL A 58 10.98 13.45 -14.30
N VAL A 59 12.25 13.44 -14.70
CA VAL A 59 12.71 12.91 -16.00
C VAL A 59 13.28 11.52 -15.74
N ILE A 60 12.70 10.52 -16.38
CA ILE A 60 13.05 9.11 -16.18
C ILE A 60 13.70 8.58 -17.46
N PRO A 61 15.01 8.34 -17.46
CA PRO A 61 15.68 7.69 -18.58
C PRO A 61 15.27 6.21 -18.69
N PRO A 62 15.44 5.57 -19.87
CA PRO A 62 14.81 4.28 -20.16
C PRO A 62 15.28 3.14 -19.23
N HIS A 63 16.54 3.17 -18.80
CA HIS A 63 17.14 2.14 -17.94
C HIS A 63 16.55 2.06 -16.52
N ILE A 64 15.86 3.11 -16.06
CA ILE A 64 15.04 3.10 -14.83
C ILE A 64 13.56 3.35 -15.13
N GLY A 65 13.18 3.21 -16.41
CA GLY A 65 11.83 3.34 -16.95
C GLY A 65 11.29 1.97 -17.37
N TYR A 66 10.91 1.86 -18.65
CA TYR A 66 10.43 0.61 -19.27
C TYR A 66 11.48 -0.10 -20.15
N GLY A 67 12.75 0.32 -20.06
CA GLY A 67 13.86 -0.31 -20.79
C GLY A 67 13.75 -0.24 -22.31
N GLU A 68 14.48 -1.12 -22.99
CA GLU A 68 14.52 -1.19 -24.46
C GLU A 68 13.26 -1.81 -25.08
N GLN A 69 12.45 -2.51 -24.28
CA GLN A 69 11.23 -3.17 -24.73
C GLN A 69 10.01 -2.24 -24.67
N GLY A 70 10.05 -1.20 -23.84
CA GLY A 70 8.88 -0.35 -23.61
C GLY A 70 7.87 -1.08 -22.73
N ARG A 71 6.60 -0.63 -22.74
CA ARG A 71 5.56 -1.24 -21.92
C ARG A 71 4.78 -2.27 -22.74
N GLU A 72 4.92 -3.55 -22.41
CA GLU A 72 4.25 -4.63 -23.16
C GLU A 72 2.71 -4.51 -23.14
N GLU A 73 2.15 -4.08 -22.01
CA GLU A 73 0.70 -3.87 -21.82
C GLU A 73 0.18 -2.63 -22.54
N ASP A 74 1.06 -1.71 -22.92
CA ASP A 74 0.70 -0.42 -23.53
C ASP A 74 1.63 -0.11 -24.71
N PRO A 75 1.22 -0.43 -25.95
CA PRO A 75 2.02 -0.20 -27.14
C PRO A 75 2.34 1.28 -27.40
N MET A 76 1.77 2.20 -26.61
CA MET A 76 2.06 3.64 -26.68
C MET A 76 3.42 4.02 -26.10
N ILE A 77 4.02 3.19 -25.24
CA ILE A 77 5.33 3.48 -24.64
C ILE A 77 6.39 2.67 -25.39
N PRO A 78 7.10 3.27 -26.37
CA PRO A 78 8.08 2.54 -27.14
C PRO A 78 9.30 2.20 -26.29
N GLY A 79 10.05 1.21 -26.78
CA GLY A 79 11.39 0.91 -26.31
C GLY A 79 12.27 2.15 -26.26
N SER A 80 13.12 2.24 -25.23
CA SER A 80 14.09 3.31 -25.06
C SER A 80 13.48 4.72 -24.93
N ALA A 81 12.20 4.82 -24.53
CA ALA A 81 11.55 6.09 -24.27
C ALA A 81 12.05 6.76 -22.99
N VAL A 82 12.30 8.08 -23.06
CA VAL A 82 12.49 8.93 -21.88
C VAL A 82 11.12 9.41 -21.42
N LEU A 83 10.77 9.14 -20.17
CA LEU A 83 9.47 9.53 -19.60
C LEU A 83 9.61 10.86 -18.85
N LEU A 84 8.59 11.70 -18.96
CA LEU A 84 8.48 12.95 -18.21
C LEU A 84 7.18 12.91 -17.39
N PHE A 85 7.31 12.89 -16.07
CA PHE A 85 6.16 12.94 -15.16
C PHE A 85 6.12 14.25 -14.40
N THR A 86 4.91 14.74 -14.13
CA THR A 86 4.66 15.82 -13.17
C THR A 86 3.79 15.26 -12.06
N PHE A 87 4.36 15.14 -10.87
CA PHE A 87 3.65 14.66 -9.68
C PHE A 87 3.19 15.83 -8.84
N ARG A 88 2.03 15.69 -8.20
CA ARG A 88 1.60 16.52 -7.09
C ARG A 88 1.34 15.61 -5.90
N LEU A 89 2.06 15.83 -4.81
CA LEU A 89 1.87 15.03 -3.61
C LEU A 89 0.74 15.62 -2.78
N HIS A 90 -0.34 14.86 -2.59
CA HIS A 90 -1.50 15.32 -1.82
C HIS A 90 -1.45 14.90 -0.35
N ARG A 91 -0.99 13.69 -0.08
CA ARG A 91 -0.89 13.11 1.27
C ARG A 91 0.21 12.06 1.28
N VAL A 92 0.89 11.93 2.41
CA VAL A 92 1.80 10.83 2.70
C VAL A 92 1.29 10.16 3.97
N GLU A 93 1.17 8.85 3.92
CA GLU A 93 0.84 8.01 5.06
C GLU A 93 1.94 6.97 5.18
N GLU A 94 2.49 6.81 6.37
CA GLU A 94 3.41 5.71 6.63
C GLU A 94 2.64 4.40 6.50
N SER A 95 3.13 3.53 5.62
CA SER A 95 2.62 2.18 5.51
C SER A 95 3.02 1.34 6.72
N LEU A 96 2.33 0.22 6.88
CA LEU A 96 2.79 -0.86 7.74
C LEU A 96 4.06 -1.50 7.16
N PRO A 97 4.92 -2.12 7.99
CA PRO A 97 6.03 -2.94 7.52
C PRO A 97 5.56 -4.05 6.58
N GLU A 98 6.46 -4.56 5.74
CA GLU A 98 6.10 -5.56 4.75
C GLU A 98 5.55 -6.84 5.40
N GLY A 99 4.43 -7.34 4.87
CA GLY A 99 3.73 -8.52 5.40
C GLY A 99 2.68 -8.23 6.49
N TYR A 100 2.61 -7.01 7.01
CA TYR A 100 1.64 -6.65 8.04
C TYR A 100 0.34 -6.10 7.43
N LEU A 101 -0.79 -6.57 7.96
CA LEU A 101 -2.13 -6.10 7.61
C LEU A 101 -2.67 -5.07 8.62
N PHE A 102 -2.19 -5.16 9.86
CA PHE A 102 -2.59 -4.33 10.98
C PHE A 102 -1.39 -4.13 11.91
N MET A 103 -1.29 -2.95 12.51
CA MET A 103 -0.26 -2.62 13.49
C MET A 103 -0.79 -1.68 14.55
N TRP A 104 -0.44 -1.95 15.80
CA TRP A 104 -0.71 -1.05 16.92
C TRP A 104 0.25 0.14 16.90
N THR A 105 -0.29 1.36 17.00
CA THR A 105 0.50 2.59 17.13
C THR A 105 0.66 3.03 18.58
N ASN A 106 -0.37 2.86 19.40
CA ASN A 106 -0.33 3.09 20.84
C ASN A 106 -1.46 2.32 21.54
N GLY A 107 -1.32 2.06 22.84
CA GLY A 107 -2.38 1.40 23.61
C GLY A 107 -2.69 -0.02 23.15
N ALA A 108 -1.67 -0.76 22.69
CA ALA A 108 -1.82 -2.19 22.43
C ALA A 108 -2.24 -2.90 23.73
N PRO A 109 -3.16 -3.89 23.66
CA PRO A 109 -3.50 -4.74 24.80
C PRO A 109 -2.26 -5.41 25.38
N ALA A 110 -2.25 -5.69 26.69
CA ALA A 110 -1.08 -6.31 27.34
C ALA A 110 -0.84 -7.73 26.84
N ASP A 111 -1.92 -8.46 26.55
CA ASP A 111 -1.88 -9.80 25.97
C ASP A 111 -3.10 -10.08 25.07
N ALA A 112 -3.05 -11.21 24.36
CA ALA A 112 -4.13 -11.65 23.48
C ALA A 112 -5.43 -11.94 24.24
N GLY A 113 -5.35 -12.35 25.51
CA GLY A 113 -6.52 -12.65 26.34
C GLY A 113 -7.27 -11.42 26.82
N GLU A 114 -6.56 -10.32 27.12
CA GLU A 114 -7.17 -9.01 27.38
C GLU A 114 -7.87 -8.50 26.13
N ALA A 115 -7.21 -8.58 24.97
CA ALA A 115 -7.79 -8.17 23.70
C ALA A 115 -9.04 -8.98 23.37
N PHE A 116 -9.00 -10.30 23.55
CA PHE A 116 -10.15 -11.18 23.30
C PHE A 116 -11.37 -10.73 24.12
N LYS A 117 -11.19 -10.45 25.42
CA LYS A 117 -12.26 -9.97 26.30
C LYS A 117 -12.80 -8.58 25.93
N LEU A 118 -11.99 -7.75 25.29
CA LEU A 118 -12.41 -6.42 24.84
C LEU A 118 -13.18 -6.48 23.53
N ILE A 119 -12.94 -7.51 22.71
CA ILE A 119 -13.58 -7.71 21.41
C ILE A 119 -14.88 -8.49 21.56
N ASP A 120 -14.90 -9.50 22.43
CA ASP A 120 -16.07 -10.33 22.79
C ASP A 120 -17.09 -9.48 23.57
N GLU A 121 -17.93 -8.73 22.84
CA GLU A 121 -18.92 -7.80 23.40
C GLU A 121 -20.13 -8.53 23.96
N ASP A 122 -20.53 -9.63 23.33
CA ASP A 122 -21.69 -10.43 23.73
C ASP A 122 -21.35 -11.53 24.75
N GLN A 123 -20.07 -11.67 25.10
CA GLN A 123 -19.52 -12.59 26.11
C GLN A 123 -19.82 -14.06 25.79
N ASP A 124 -19.90 -14.41 24.50
CA ASP A 124 -20.15 -15.77 24.05
C ASP A 124 -18.86 -16.63 23.99
N HIS A 125 -17.73 -16.06 24.42
CA HIS A 125 -16.39 -16.67 24.37
C HIS A 125 -15.90 -16.98 22.96
N ARG A 126 -16.44 -16.29 21.96
CA ARG A 126 -16.05 -16.35 20.56
C ARG A 126 -15.87 -14.92 20.07
N VAL A 127 -15.02 -14.75 19.06
CA VAL A 127 -14.90 -13.48 18.36
C VAL A 127 -15.45 -13.66 16.95
N SER A 128 -16.56 -13.00 16.68
CA SER A 128 -17.17 -12.97 15.36
C SER A 128 -16.52 -11.92 14.45
N LEU A 129 -16.66 -12.07 13.14
CA LEU A 129 -16.16 -11.07 12.18
C LEU A 129 -16.72 -9.65 12.46
N PRO A 130 -18.02 -9.45 12.75
CA PRO A 130 -18.55 -8.13 13.09
C PRO A 130 -17.92 -7.49 14.32
N GLU A 131 -17.67 -8.27 15.38
CA GLU A 131 -17.04 -7.77 16.61
C GLU A 131 -15.60 -7.35 16.37
N LEU A 132 -14.82 -8.22 15.70
CA LEU A 132 -13.45 -7.90 15.32
C LEU A 132 -13.39 -6.64 14.43
N THR A 133 -14.35 -6.52 13.50
CA THR A 133 -14.43 -5.38 12.59
C THR A 133 -14.71 -4.08 13.34
N SER A 134 -15.75 -4.08 14.19
CA SER A 134 -16.11 -2.91 14.99
C SER A 134 -14.96 -2.47 15.90
N TYR A 135 -14.33 -3.44 16.58
CA TYR A 135 -13.20 -3.15 17.45
C TYR A 135 -12.00 -2.57 16.69
N MET A 136 -11.57 -3.22 15.59
CA MET A 136 -10.42 -2.75 14.81
C MET A 136 -10.66 -1.36 14.19
N LEU A 137 -11.87 -1.09 13.70
CA LEU A 137 -12.23 0.22 13.16
C LEU A 137 -12.22 1.29 14.26
N ASP A 138 -12.76 1.00 15.46
CA ASP A 138 -12.70 1.91 16.61
C ASP A 138 -11.25 2.21 17.01
N GLN A 139 -10.36 1.22 17.01
CA GLN A 139 -8.94 1.46 17.31
C GLN A 139 -8.25 2.32 16.25
N VAL A 140 -8.61 2.18 14.98
CA VAL A 140 -8.09 3.02 13.89
C VAL A 140 -8.61 4.45 13.99
N GLU A 141 -9.90 4.63 14.29
CA GLU A 141 -10.52 5.96 14.47
C GLU A 141 -9.93 6.71 15.66
N ARG A 142 -9.63 5.99 16.75
CA ARG A 142 -8.92 6.52 17.92
C ARG A 142 -7.43 6.77 17.70
N GLY A 143 -6.89 6.42 16.54
CA GLY A 143 -5.46 6.55 16.23
C GLY A 143 -4.56 5.61 17.04
N ARG A 144 -5.12 4.53 17.58
CA ARG A 144 -4.44 3.47 18.35
C ARG A 144 -3.91 2.33 17.49
N ALA A 145 -4.45 2.21 16.28
CA ALA A 145 -3.98 1.25 15.30
C ALA A 145 -3.98 1.83 13.88
N ARG A 146 -3.25 1.15 12.98
CA ARG A 146 -3.24 1.42 11.55
C ARG A 146 -3.50 0.11 10.80
N LEU A 147 -4.36 0.20 9.78
CA LEU A 147 -4.56 -0.86 8.79
C LEU A 147 -3.69 -0.60 7.58
N ARG A 148 -3.44 -1.65 6.80
CA ARG A 148 -2.68 -1.54 5.54
C ARG A 148 -3.34 -0.50 4.61
N PRO A 149 -2.61 0.55 4.19
CA PRO A 149 -3.14 1.53 3.25
C PRO A 149 -3.33 0.92 1.85
N GLY A 150 -4.29 1.44 1.10
CA GLY A 150 -4.58 1.00 -0.28
C GLY A 150 -5.49 -0.23 -0.40
N MET A 151 -5.95 -0.81 0.71
CA MET A 151 -6.98 -1.85 0.75
C MET A 151 -8.17 -1.37 1.59
N PRO A 152 -9.43 -1.68 1.22
CA PRO A 152 -10.58 -1.41 2.07
C PRO A 152 -10.40 -2.06 3.45
N ALA A 153 -10.74 -1.33 4.52
CA ALA A 153 -10.58 -1.82 5.88
C ALA A 153 -11.25 -3.19 6.10
N ASP A 154 -12.46 -3.35 5.58
CA ASP A 154 -13.23 -4.60 5.66
C ASP A 154 -12.49 -5.79 5.02
N ASP A 155 -11.79 -5.57 3.91
CA ASP A 155 -11.06 -6.63 3.21
C ASP A 155 -9.80 -7.03 3.99
N VAL A 156 -9.11 -6.06 4.58
CA VAL A 156 -7.96 -6.31 5.46
C VAL A 156 -8.39 -7.16 6.65
N ILE A 157 -9.45 -6.75 7.35
CA ILE A 157 -9.96 -7.41 8.55
C ILE A 157 -10.47 -8.80 8.22
N ARG A 158 -11.25 -8.96 7.14
CA ARG A 158 -11.73 -10.27 6.66
C ARG A 158 -10.58 -11.21 6.34
N LYS A 159 -9.51 -10.71 5.72
CA LYS A 159 -8.32 -11.52 5.41
C LYS A 159 -7.59 -11.94 6.67
N MET A 160 -7.47 -11.06 7.66
CA MET A 160 -6.90 -11.39 8.97
C MET A 160 -7.73 -12.46 9.68
N PHE A 161 -9.05 -12.27 9.74
CA PHE A 161 -9.99 -13.22 10.34
C PHE A 161 -9.84 -14.63 9.75
N ARG A 162 -9.93 -14.74 8.42
CA ARG A 162 -9.80 -16.02 7.70
C ARG A 162 -8.44 -16.68 7.84
N SER A 163 -7.39 -15.92 8.16
CA SER A 163 -6.05 -16.49 8.35
C SER A 163 -5.87 -17.13 9.73
N GLN A 164 -6.75 -16.83 10.67
CA GLN A 164 -6.72 -17.33 12.05
C GLN A 164 -7.80 -18.38 12.32
N ASP A 165 -8.92 -18.32 11.60
CA ASP A 165 -10.00 -19.29 11.64
C ASP A 165 -9.54 -20.63 11.02
N TYR A 166 -8.87 -21.46 11.83
CA TYR A 166 -8.26 -22.72 11.38
C TYR A 166 -9.30 -23.84 11.23
N ASN A 167 -10.36 -23.78 12.03
CA ASN A 167 -11.44 -24.75 12.02
C ASN A 167 -12.59 -24.39 11.04
N ASP A 168 -12.53 -23.20 10.40
CA ASP A 168 -13.51 -22.64 9.45
C ASP A 168 -14.93 -22.57 10.03
N ASP A 169 -15.04 -22.37 11.35
CA ASP A 169 -16.32 -22.26 12.07
C ASP A 169 -16.90 -20.83 12.06
N ARG A 170 -16.20 -19.90 11.39
CA ARG A 170 -16.54 -18.47 11.26
C ARG A 170 -16.48 -17.70 12.56
N HIS A 171 -15.80 -18.23 13.56
CA HIS A 171 -15.53 -17.59 14.82
C HIS A 171 -14.05 -17.78 15.15
N LEU A 172 -13.48 -16.88 15.94
CA LEU A 172 -12.15 -17.06 16.50
C LEU A 172 -12.31 -17.45 17.96
N SER A 173 -11.82 -18.64 18.31
CA SER A 173 -11.66 -19.05 19.70
C SER A 173 -10.41 -18.42 20.32
N ILE A 174 -10.32 -18.43 21.66
CA ILE A 174 -9.14 -17.92 22.38
C ILE A 174 -7.83 -18.61 21.95
N ASP A 175 -7.91 -19.88 21.53
CA ASP A 175 -6.75 -20.66 21.10
C ASP A 175 -6.31 -20.31 19.67
N GLU A 176 -7.22 -19.81 18.83
CA GLU A 176 -6.94 -19.35 17.47
C GLU A 176 -6.51 -17.88 17.43
N PHE A 177 -7.01 -17.09 18.37
CA PHE A 177 -6.79 -15.65 18.40
C PHE A 177 -5.33 -15.31 18.72
N THR A 178 -4.60 -14.88 17.69
CA THR A 178 -3.21 -14.44 17.83
C THR A 178 -3.06 -12.98 17.38
N LEU A 179 -2.63 -12.11 18.28
CA LEU A 179 -2.21 -10.75 17.93
C LEU A 179 -0.71 -10.71 17.68
N LYS A 180 -0.31 -10.44 16.42
CA LYS A 180 1.07 -10.08 16.12
C LYS A 180 1.35 -8.69 16.70
N MET A 181 2.05 -8.66 17.82
CA MET A 181 2.47 -7.43 18.51
C MET A 181 3.68 -6.80 17.82
N SER A 182 3.83 -5.49 17.95
CA SER A 182 4.86 -4.68 17.31
C SER A 182 6.31 -5.04 17.73
N ASP A 183 6.49 -5.78 18.84
CA ASP A 183 7.80 -6.09 19.40
C ASP A 183 8.61 -7.13 18.59
N ASP A 184 8.00 -7.82 17.62
CA ASP A 184 8.73 -8.70 16.69
C ASP A 184 9.63 -7.93 15.70
N VAL A 185 9.54 -6.59 15.63
CA VAL A 185 10.30 -5.76 14.67
C VAL A 185 11.71 -5.41 15.17
N ARG A 186 12.04 -5.63 16.45
CA ARG A 186 13.38 -5.29 16.98
C ARG A 186 14.48 -6.32 16.70
N MET A 187 14.18 -7.47 16.06
CA MET A 187 15.17 -8.55 15.88
C MET A 187 15.48 -8.94 14.43
N SER A 188 15.03 -8.20 13.41
CA SER A 188 15.33 -8.54 12.00
C SER A 188 16.18 -7.53 11.23
N HIS A 189 16.64 -6.45 11.85
CA HIS A 189 17.48 -5.41 11.19
C HIS A 189 18.88 -5.26 11.81
N ALA A 190 19.37 -6.27 12.53
CA ALA A 190 20.71 -6.23 13.15
C ALA A 190 21.80 -7.04 12.43
N ASP A 191 21.50 -7.73 11.32
CA ASP A 191 22.43 -8.65 10.66
C ASP A 191 22.77 -8.28 9.21
N ASP A 192 22.92 -6.99 8.88
CA ASP A 192 23.44 -6.57 7.56
C ASP A 192 24.37 -5.34 7.64
N GLU A 193 25.30 -5.36 8.58
CA GLU A 193 26.57 -4.61 8.46
C GLU A 193 27.74 -5.51 8.92
N LEU A 194 28.40 -6.16 7.95
CA LEU A 194 29.82 -6.52 8.06
C LEU A 194 30.51 -6.56 6.70
#